data_AF-A0A1T4XZM2-F1
#
_entry.id   AF-A0A1T4XZM2-F1
#
_cell.length_a   1.000
_cell.length_b   1.000
_cell.length_c   1.000
_cell.angle_alpha   90.00
_cell.angle_beta   90.00
_cell.angle_gamma   90.00
#
_symmetry.space_group_name_H-M   'P 1'
#
loop_
_entity.id
_entity.type
_entity.pdbx_description
1 polymer ?
#
loop_
_entity_poly.entity_id
_entity_poly.type
_entity_poly.pdbx_seq_one_letter_code
_entity_poly.pdbx_strand_id
1 'polypeptide(L)'
;MFLIHCPYCGELRDEQEYRCAGEAFIQRPGLDCTDEQWGDYVFNRTNPKGKVIEQWAHSAGCRKLFVVERNNVTNEIYAVRTFESYKEQA
;
A
#
# COMPACT_ATOMS: atom_id res chain seq x y z
N MET A 1 16.12 -6.67 0.01
CA MET A 1 16.51 -5.69 -0.98
C MET A 1 15.74 -5.89 -2.26
N PHE A 2 14.79 -5.01 -2.54
CA PHE A 2 14.06 -4.95 -3.80
C PHE A 2 13.81 -3.49 -4.16
N LEU A 3 13.61 -3.21 -5.45
CA LEU A 3 13.51 -1.85 -5.94
C LEU A 3 12.05 -1.44 -6.13
N ILE A 4 11.71 -0.23 -5.69
CA ILE A 4 10.38 0.36 -5.86
C ILE A 4 10.52 1.63 -6.71
N HIS A 5 9.71 1.73 -7.77
CA HIS A 5 9.64 2.92 -8.61
C HIS A 5 8.63 3.91 -8.05
N CYS A 6 9.09 5.03 -7.48
CA CYS A 6 8.20 6.03 -6.90
C CYS A 6 7.44 6.77 -8.02
N PRO A 7 6.09 6.71 -8.07
CA PRO A 7 5.31 7.30 -9.16
C PRO A 7 5.32 8.84 -9.13
N TYR A 8 5.72 9.45 -8.01
CA TYR A 8 5.82 10.89 -7.87
C TYR A 8 7.22 11.43 -8.16
N CYS A 9 8.27 10.69 -7.79
CA CYS A 9 9.65 11.09 -8.06
C CYS A 9 10.10 10.67 -9.46
N GLY A 10 9.49 9.63 -10.05
CA GLY A 10 9.91 9.07 -11.33
C GLY A 10 11.23 8.31 -11.26
N GLU A 11 11.59 7.80 -10.07
CA GLU A 11 12.88 7.17 -9.82
C GLU A 11 12.71 5.78 -9.22
N LEU A 12 13.63 4.89 -9.57
CA LEU A 12 13.76 3.56 -9.00
C LEU A 12 14.72 3.61 -7.80
N ARG A 13 14.22 3.30 -6.60
CA ARG A 13 15.00 3.36 -5.35
C ARG A 13 14.87 2.08 -4.53
N ASP A 14 15.79 1.90 -3.59
CA ASP A 14 15.85 0.78 -2.65
C ASP A 14 14.66 0.80 -1.67
N GLU A 15 14.15 -0.36 -1.27
CA GLU A 15 13.01 -0.47 -0.35
C GLU A 15 13.26 0.20 1.01
N GLN A 16 14.52 0.33 1.43
CA GLN A 16 14.88 0.97 2.70
C GLN A 16 14.54 2.47 2.74
N GLU A 17 14.41 3.13 1.59
CA GLU A 17 13.93 4.52 1.53
C GLU A 17 12.42 4.62 1.84
N TYR A 18 11.71 3.50 1.82
CA TYR A 18 10.26 3.43 1.93
C TYR A 18 9.79 2.79 3.24
N ARG A 19 8.54 3.06 3.60
CA ARG A 19 7.83 2.38 4.69
C ARG A 19 6.59 1.68 4.12
N CYS A 20 6.47 0.39 4.36
CA CYS A 20 5.23 -0.34 4.14
C CYS A 20 4.18 0.16 5.15
N ALA A 21 3.00 0.53 4.64
CA ALA A 21 1.88 1.03 5.42
C ALA A 21 0.68 0.05 5.40
N GLY A 22 0.95 -1.23 5.09
CA GLY A 22 -0.01 -2.32 5.13
C GLY A 22 -0.90 -2.42 3.89
N GLU A 23 -2.02 -3.11 4.04
CA GLU A 23 -3.04 -3.30 3.01
C GLU A 23 -3.60 -1.96 2.51
N ALA A 24 -3.71 -1.82 1.19
CA ALA A 24 -4.30 -0.64 0.56
C ALA A 24 -5.84 -0.67 0.60
N PHE A 25 -6.45 0.50 0.40
CA PHE A 25 -7.90 0.66 0.20
C PHE A 25 -8.80 0.32 1.39
N ILE A 26 -8.26 0.25 2.61
CA ILE A 26 -9.09 0.13 3.82
C ILE A 26 -9.65 1.50 4.18
N GLN A 27 -10.93 1.66 3.94
CA GLN A 27 -11.65 2.88 4.27
C GLN A 27 -11.93 2.94 5.77
N ARG A 28 -11.63 4.09 6.40
CA ARG A 28 -12.02 4.34 7.78
C ARG A 28 -13.55 4.44 7.87
N PRO A 29 -14.20 3.73 8.80
CA PRO A 29 -15.63 3.85 9.01
C PRO A 29 -16.01 5.23 9.57
N GLY A 30 -17.28 5.59 9.42
CA GLY A 30 -17.86 6.83 9.96
C GLY A 30 -17.87 6.86 11.49
N LEU A 31 -18.20 8.01 12.07
CA LEU A 31 -18.27 8.18 13.53
C LEU A 31 -19.47 7.46 14.17
N ASP A 32 -20.41 7.00 13.35
CA ASP A 32 -21.64 6.29 13.69
C ASP A 32 -21.50 4.77 13.62
N CYS A 33 -20.28 4.24 13.44
CA CYS A 33 -20.04 2.80 13.38
C CYS A 33 -20.20 2.11 14.75
N THR A 34 -20.49 0.81 14.72
CA THR A 34 -20.52 -0.02 15.93
C THR A 34 -19.11 -0.31 16.44
N ASP A 35 -18.98 -0.71 17.71
CA ASP A 35 -17.70 -1.16 18.29
C ASP A 35 -17.10 -2.35 17.53
N GLU A 36 -17.93 -3.23 16.98
CA GLU A 36 -17.50 -4.36 16.16
C GLU A 36 -16.88 -3.89 14.84
N GLN A 37 -17.55 -2.98 14.13
CA GLN A 37 -17.03 -2.39 12.89
C GLN A 37 -15.75 -1.59 13.15
N TRP A 38 -15.70 -0.86 14.26
CA TRP A 38 -14.51 -0.12 14.67
C TRP A 38 -13.35 -1.07 15.01
N GLY A 39 -13.63 -2.14 15.77
CA GLY A 39 -12.65 -3.17 16.12
C GLY A 39 -12.08 -3.85 14.88
N ASP A 40 -12.92 -4.21 13.91
CA ASP A 40 -12.48 -4.77 12.64
C ASP A 40 -11.56 -3.81 11.89
N TYR A 41 -11.96 -2.54 11.75
CA TYR A 41 -11.14 -1.52 11.10
C TYR A 41 -9.79 -1.27 11.79
N VAL A 42 -9.74 -1.30 13.12
CA VAL A 42 -8.50 -1.02 13.86
C VAL A 42 -7.54 -2.22 13.82
N PHE A 43 -8.05 -3.45 13.92
CA PHE A 43 -7.21 -4.62 14.19
C PHE A 43 -7.10 -5.64 13.04
N ASN A 44 -8.08 -5.74 12.14
CA ASN A 44 -8.12 -6.80 11.13
C ASN A 44 -7.64 -6.33 9.76
N ARG A 45 -6.80 -7.14 9.11
CA ARG A 45 -6.29 -6.92 7.75
C ARG A 45 -6.31 -8.25 7.00
N THR A 46 -6.45 -8.22 5.70
CA THR A 46 -6.18 -9.40 4.88
C THR A 46 -4.67 -9.65 4.84
N ASN A 47 -4.28 -10.93 4.85
CA ASN A 47 -2.88 -11.33 4.73
C ASN A 47 -2.76 -12.57 3.82
N PRO A 48 -3.14 -12.46 2.53
CA PRO A 48 -3.03 -13.58 1.61
C PRO A 48 -1.56 -13.88 1.33
N LYS A 49 -1.25 -15.17 1.11
CA LYS A 49 0.07 -15.59 0.64
C LYS A 49 0.14 -15.45 -0.88
N GLY A 50 1.14 -14.73 -1.39
CA GLY A 50 1.34 -14.48 -2.80
C GLY A 50 1.02 -13.03 -3.17
N LYS A 51 0.17 -12.82 -4.18
CA LYS A 51 -0.17 -11.48 -4.66
C LYS A 51 -0.94 -10.70 -3.58
N VAL A 52 -0.41 -9.53 -3.23
CA VAL A 52 -0.98 -8.56 -2.28
C VAL A 52 -1.04 -7.18 -2.93
N ILE A 53 -1.98 -6.35 -2.44
CA ILE A 53 -2.10 -4.95 -2.80
C ILE A 53 -1.84 -4.13 -1.55
N GLU A 54 -0.69 -3.49 -1.50
CA GLU A 54 -0.22 -2.76 -0.33
C GLU A 54 -0.07 -1.27 -0.64
N GLN A 55 -0.01 -0.47 0.41
CA GLN A 55 0.35 0.94 0.33
C GLN A 55 1.72 1.18 0.93
N TRP A 56 2.50 2.04 0.28
CA TRP A 56 3.88 2.34 0.65
C TRP A 56 4.10 3.85 0.66
N ALA A 57 4.93 4.33 1.58
CA ALA A 57 5.32 5.72 1.70
C ALA A 57 6.81 5.90 1.36
N HIS A 58 7.15 6.87 0.50
CA HIS A 58 8.56 7.23 0.22
C HIS A 58 9.14 8.09 1.35
N SER A 59 9.34 7.46 2.50
CA SER A 59 9.64 8.13 3.77
C SER A 59 10.95 8.94 3.77
N ALA A 60 11.96 8.48 3.03
CA ALA A 60 13.24 9.17 2.87
C ALA A 60 13.28 10.12 1.65
N GLY A 61 12.19 10.22 0.90
CA GLY A 61 12.08 11.03 -0.32
C GLY A 61 10.87 11.97 -0.29
N CYS A 62 9.94 11.82 -1.24
CA CYS A 62 8.81 12.76 -1.40
C CYS A 62 7.74 12.66 -0.31
N ARG A 63 7.80 11.64 0.56
CA ARG A 63 6.86 11.37 1.67
C ARG A 63 5.41 11.14 1.23
N LYS A 64 5.16 10.86 -0.05
CA LYS A 64 3.82 10.52 -0.57
C LYS A 64 3.51 9.04 -0.39
N LEU A 65 2.22 8.73 -0.27
CA LEU A 65 1.67 7.38 -0.28
C LEU A 65 1.27 6.98 -1.70
N PHE A 66 1.51 5.72 -2.04
CA PHE A 66 1.13 5.12 -3.31
C PHE A 66 0.88 3.61 -3.14
N VAL A 67 0.32 2.99 -4.16
CA VAL A 67 -0.09 1.58 -4.17
C VAL A 67 0.99 0.74 -4.86
N VAL A 68 1.29 -0.41 -4.27
CA VAL A 68 2.21 -1.41 -4.80
C VAL A 68 1.49 -2.75 -4.85
N GLU A 69 1.36 -3.32 -6.05
CA GLU A 69 0.97 -4.71 -6.23
C GLU A 69 2.24 -5.56 -6.24
N ARG A 70 2.38 -6.48 -5.28
CA ARG A 70 3.56 -7.34 -5.18
C ARG A 70 3.23 -8.75 -4.77
N ASN A 71 4.19 -9.65 -4.92
CA ASN A 71 4.18 -10.95 -4.29
C ASN A 71 4.85 -10.87 -2.91
N ASN A 72 4.12 -11.15 -1.83
CA ASN A 72 4.69 -11.09 -0.48
C ASN A 72 5.61 -12.26 -0.10
N VAL A 73 5.76 -13.25 -0.98
CA VAL A 73 6.72 -14.36 -0.83
C VAL A 73 8.00 -14.11 -1.62
N THR A 74 7.90 -13.70 -2.89
CA THR A 74 9.05 -13.53 -3.79
C THR A 74 9.58 -12.10 -3.85
N ASN A 75 8.81 -11.12 -3.35
CA ASN A 75 9.04 -9.68 -3.51
C ASN A 75 9.02 -9.18 -4.96
N GLU A 76 8.50 -9.96 -5.90
CA GLU A 76 8.23 -9.49 -7.27
C GLU A 76 7.18 -8.38 -7.24
N ILE A 77 7.48 -7.25 -7.88
CA ILE A 77 6.53 -6.13 -8.02
C ILE A 77 5.86 -6.23 -9.38
N TYR A 78 4.53 -6.30 -9.36
CA TYR A 78 3.69 -6.34 -10.54
C TYR A 78 3.33 -4.95 -11.06
N ALA A 79 3.06 -4.01 -10.14
CA ALA A 79 2.72 -2.64 -10.49
C ALA A 79 2.99 -1.66 -9.34
N VAL A 80 3.29 -0.41 -9.69
CA VAL A 80 3.35 0.73 -8.76
C VAL A 80 2.55 1.90 -9.33
N ARG A 81 1.62 2.44 -8.54
CA ARG A 81 0.60 3.39 -9.02
C ARG A 81 0.22 4.41 -7.95
N THR A 82 -0.22 5.60 -8.35
CA THR A 82 -0.92 6.49 -7.40
C THR A 82 -2.31 5.94 -7.09
N PHE A 83 -2.91 6.35 -5.98
CA PHE A 83 -4.27 5.95 -5.62
C PHE A 83 -5.30 6.38 -6.67
N GLU A 84 -5.11 7.54 -7.28
CA GLU A 84 -5.96 8.07 -8.35
C GLU A 84 -5.88 7.18 -9.59
N SER A 85 -4.66 6.92 -10.08
CA SER A 85 -4.45 6.10 -11.28
C SER A 85 -4.90 4.64 -11.14
N TYR A 86 -4.97 4.13 -9.91
CA TYR A 86 -5.48 2.78 -9.64
C TYR A 86 -7.00 2.71 -9.82
N LYS A 87 -7.73 3.73 -9.34
CA LYS A 87 -9.20 3.79 -9.44
C LYS A 87 -9.71 3.92 -10.86
N GLU A 88 -8.93 4.50 -11.77
CA GLU A 88 -9.31 4.67 -13.18
C GLU A 88 -9.29 3.36 -13.99
N GLN A 89 -8.72 2.28 -13.44
CA GLN A 89 -8.57 0.99 -14.12
C GLN A 89 -9.37 -0.15 -13.48
N ALA A 90 -10.09 0.12 -12.40
CA ALA A 90 -10.94 -0.82 -11.68
C ALA A 90 -12.41 -0.62 -12.07
#